data_AF-A0A9E2F216-F1
#
_entry.id   AF-A0A9E2F216-F1
#
_cell.length_a   1.000
_cell.length_b   1.000
_cell.length_c   1.000
_cell.angle_alpha   90.00
_cell.angle_beta   90.00
_cell.angle_gamma   90.00
#
_symmetry.space_group_name_H-M   'P 1'
#
loop_
_entity.id
_entity.type
_entity.pdbx_description
1 polymer ?
#
loop_
_entity_poly.entity_id
_entity_poly.type
_entity_poly.pdbx_seq_one_letter_code
_entity_poly.pdbx_strand_id
1 'polypeptide(L)'
;MDSIDFQTTFETDEYIFNEGDPGDCAYIIESGMVEVAFDKDGRKLVVATLTKGDILGEMAIIDRLPRSASARAVVATEVTAIPLDYVSQKIEQSDPTVRMFLRLAMARYRDLNVRLGHVFEGLSLGQGEASSDACESTMELQNVVSQFAEMQKRIDSAVTKSTPSESTSLFGEETLEITKLLVTEEKLLKEAMTKKEFRLYYQPIVDLASNRVVGCEALVRWNHPSGEQLLPSRFINQVEDSGLILELGYWIAEEACNFQSRLFNDFKHDLFVAINLSGKQFEDQLLIPSLADIMDKAGARREQIKFEITESLLIDNPELATQSLHQLKETGARLAIDDFGTGYSSFSYLHRFPFDTLKIDRVFVSAMSRSEKSNRIVRSLVNLSHDLGMDVVAEGIETEREGELMRNFKAEMGQGFYFSRPISETEFVKLLRQPKIELAG
;
A
#
# COMPACT_ATOMS: atom_id res chain seq x y z
N MET A 1 -19.03 -0.34 -28.86
CA MET A 1 -18.88 1.11 -28.68
C MET A 1 -17.63 1.54 -29.41
N ASP A 2 -17.70 2.70 -30.04
CA ASP A 2 -16.97 3.17 -31.22
C ASP A 2 -15.43 3.05 -31.21
N SER A 3 -14.87 2.98 -32.41
CA SER A 3 -13.44 3.02 -32.74
C SER A 3 -12.75 4.22 -32.09
N ILE A 4 -11.88 3.96 -31.10
CA ILE A 4 -11.09 5.03 -30.51
C ILE A 4 -9.74 5.06 -31.23
N ASP A 5 -9.57 6.05 -32.12
CA ASP A 5 -8.27 6.42 -32.67
C ASP A 5 -7.42 7.01 -31.53
N PHE A 6 -6.42 6.26 -31.09
CA PHE A 6 -5.42 6.70 -30.11
C PHE A 6 -4.00 6.73 -30.72
N GLN A 7 -3.89 6.98 -32.02
CA GLN A 7 -2.59 7.14 -32.67
C GLN A 7 -2.02 8.53 -32.41
N THR A 8 -0.81 8.59 -31.87
CA THR A 8 -0.05 9.82 -31.63
C THR A 8 1.33 9.70 -32.24
N THR A 9 1.83 10.77 -32.83
CA THR A 9 3.19 10.84 -33.38
C THR A 9 4.05 11.74 -32.51
N PHE A 10 5.22 11.25 -32.13
CA PHE A 10 6.25 11.98 -31.39
C PHE A 10 7.41 12.28 -32.32
N GLU A 11 7.91 13.51 -32.28
CA GLU A 11 9.06 13.92 -33.07
C GLU A 11 10.38 13.38 -32.47
N THR A 12 11.45 13.43 -33.26
CA THR A 12 12.78 13.05 -32.77
C THR A 12 13.17 13.85 -31.52
N ASP A 13 13.72 13.15 -30.52
CA ASP A 13 14.11 13.67 -29.19
C ASP A 13 12.95 14.08 -28.26
N GLU A 14 11.70 13.89 -28.67
CA GLU A 14 10.54 14.15 -27.83
C GLU A 14 10.34 13.04 -26.79
N TYR A 15 9.97 13.44 -25.57
CA TYR A 15 9.65 12.49 -24.50
C TYR A 15 8.20 12.05 -24.59
N ILE A 16 7.99 10.74 -24.57
CA ILE A 16 6.66 10.12 -24.53
C ILE A 16 6.12 10.18 -23.10
N PHE A 17 6.99 9.92 -22.11
CA PHE A 17 6.75 10.15 -20.68
C PHE A 17 8.07 10.17 -19.91
N ASN A 18 8.03 10.68 -18.68
CA ASN A 18 9.17 10.73 -17.77
C ASN A 18 9.03 9.71 -16.63
N GLU A 19 10.17 9.34 -16.05
CA GLU A 19 10.21 8.57 -14.81
C GLU A 19 9.44 9.31 -13.70
N GLY A 20 8.60 8.57 -12.96
CA GLY A 20 7.75 9.12 -11.91
C GLY A 20 6.40 9.69 -12.38
N ASP A 21 6.16 9.81 -13.69
CA ASP A 21 4.84 10.19 -14.21
C ASP A 21 3.78 9.11 -13.87
N PRO A 22 2.49 9.47 -13.81
CA PRO A 22 1.42 8.49 -13.64
C PRO A 22 1.27 7.56 -14.86
N GLY A 23 0.78 6.35 -14.60
CA GLY A 23 0.63 5.26 -15.58
C GLY A 23 -0.73 5.24 -16.28
N ASP A 24 -1.12 6.32 -16.97
CA ASP A 24 -2.50 6.48 -17.46
C ASP A 24 -2.85 5.61 -18.69
N CYS A 25 -1.85 5.26 -19.51
CA CYS A 25 -2.00 4.39 -20.69
C CYS A 25 -0.67 3.72 -21.07
N ALA A 26 -0.74 2.63 -21.85
CA ALA A 26 0.44 1.99 -22.47
C ALA A 26 0.46 2.38 -23.93
N TYR A 27 1.57 2.15 -24.61
CA TYR A 27 1.74 2.50 -26.02
C TYR A 27 2.25 1.28 -26.79
N ILE A 28 1.67 1.01 -27.96
CA ILE A 28 2.25 0.08 -28.94
C ILE A 28 2.98 0.92 -29.98
N ILE A 29 4.23 0.58 -30.28
CA ILE A 29 4.99 1.29 -31.32
C ILE A 29 4.57 0.78 -32.70
N GLU A 30 4.00 1.65 -33.53
CA GLU A 30 3.57 1.33 -34.90
C GLU A 30 4.69 1.54 -35.92
N SER A 31 5.51 2.57 -35.67
CA SER A 31 6.72 2.88 -36.45
C SER A 31 7.67 3.76 -35.62
N GLY A 32 8.97 3.74 -35.93
CA GLY A 32 9.98 4.52 -35.23
C GLY A 32 10.78 3.71 -34.19
N MET A 33 11.40 4.42 -33.25
CA MET A 33 12.29 3.83 -32.25
C MET A 33 12.28 4.69 -30.98
N VAL A 34 12.13 4.04 -29.83
CA VAL A 34 12.06 4.67 -28.51
C VAL A 34 13.19 4.16 -27.63
N GLU A 35 13.85 5.06 -26.93
CA GLU A 35 14.83 4.75 -25.91
C GLU A 35 14.20 4.86 -24.53
N VAL A 36 14.36 3.82 -23.71
CA VAL A 36 13.97 3.82 -22.31
C VAL A 36 15.22 4.00 -21.46
N ALA A 37 15.22 5.02 -20.60
CA ALA A 37 16.39 5.39 -19.82
C ALA A 37 16.03 5.90 -18.42
N PHE A 38 16.94 5.64 -17.48
CA PHE A 38 16.97 6.34 -16.19
C PHE A 38 17.72 7.67 -16.37
N ASP A 39 17.16 8.76 -15.84
CA ASP A 39 17.79 10.08 -15.89
C ASP A 39 18.11 10.56 -14.47
N LYS A 40 19.40 10.78 -14.20
CA LYS A 40 19.85 11.25 -12.88
C LYS A 40 21.01 12.23 -13.00
N ASP A 41 20.82 13.43 -12.47
CA ASP A 41 21.81 14.53 -12.46
C ASP A 41 22.43 14.82 -13.85
N GLY A 42 21.62 14.70 -14.92
CA GLY A 42 22.04 14.95 -16.30
C GLY A 42 22.86 13.82 -16.95
N ARG A 43 22.99 12.66 -16.28
CA ARG A 43 23.54 11.43 -16.86
C ARG A 43 22.42 10.45 -17.14
N LYS A 44 22.39 9.92 -18.36
CA LYS A 44 21.37 8.97 -18.82
C LYS A 44 21.95 7.56 -18.87
N LEU A 45 21.22 6.61 -18.28
CA LEU A 45 21.47 5.19 -18.46
C LEU A 45 20.39 4.61 -19.36
N VAL A 46 20.74 4.29 -20.60
CA VAL A 46 19.84 3.62 -21.54
C VAL A 46 19.73 2.16 -21.14
N VAL A 47 18.50 1.72 -20.86
CA VAL A 47 18.22 0.35 -20.42
C VAL A 47 17.51 -0.49 -21.45
N ALA A 48 16.80 0.13 -22.38
CA ALA A 48 16.22 -0.57 -23.52
C ALA A 48 16.05 0.35 -24.73
N THR A 49 16.02 -0.26 -25.91
CA THR A 49 15.61 0.38 -27.16
C THR A 49 14.46 -0.43 -27.74
N LEU A 50 13.30 0.19 -27.87
CA LEU A 50 12.07 -0.40 -28.34
C LEU A 50 11.76 0.06 -29.76
N THR A 51 11.17 -0.82 -30.55
CA THR A 51 10.89 -0.65 -31.97
C THR A 51 9.47 -1.11 -32.31
N LYS A 52 9.12 -1.08 -33.60
CA LYS A 52 7.79 -1.47 -34.08
C LYS A 52 7.34 -2.83 -33.52
N GLY A 53 6.16 -2.83 -32.90
CA GLY A 53 5.51 -4.00 -32.29
C GLY A 53 5.75 -4.14 -30.79
N ASP A 54 6.72 -3.42 -30.23
CA ASP A 54 7.00 -3.43 -28.80
C ASP A 54 5.97 -2.58 -28.03
N ILE A 55 5.69 -2.98 -26.79
CA ILE A 55 4.82 -2.24 -25.88
C ILE A 55 5.68 -1.42 -24.92
N LEU A 56 5.23 -0.20 -24.66
CA LEU A 56 5.90 0.76 -23.80
C LEU A 56 4.96 1.22 -22.69
N GLY A 57 5.45 1.13 -21.45
CA GLY A 57 4.77 1.69 -20.27
C GLY A 57 3.69 0.79 -19.68
N GLU A 58 3.62 -0.46 -20.09
CA GLU A 58 2.76 -1.51 -19.56
C GLU A 58 2.96 -1.77 -18.07
N MET A 59 4.18 -1.62 -17.57
CA MET A 59 4.49 -1.86 -16.15
C MET A 59 3.62 -1.05 -15.20
N ALA A 60 3.59 0.27 -15.40
CA ALA A 60 2.89 1.23 -14.57
C ALA A 60 1.38 0.98 -14.51
N ILE A 61 0.86 0.29 -15.53
CA ILE A 61 -0.54 -0.10 -15.64
C ILE A 61 -0.79 -1.42 -14.92
N ILE A 62 0.10 -2.40 -15.11
CA ILE A 62 -0.04 -3.75 -14.56
C ILE A 62 0.08 -3.74 -13.03
N ASP A 63 1.01 -2.94 -12.48
CA ASP A 63 1.25 -2.85 -11.04
C ASP A 63 0.62 -1.63 -10.35
N ARG A 64 0.01 -0.72 -11.15
CA ARG A 64 -0.61 0.55 -10.71
C ARG A 64 0.36 1.49 -9.98
N LEU A 65 1.62 1.54 -10.40
CA LEU A 65 2.65 2.39 -9.81
C LEU A 65 3.18 3.42 -10.84
N PRO A 66 3.91 4.46 -10.40
CA PRO A 66 4.46 5.46 -11.32
C PRO A 66 5.45 4.86 -12.33
N ARG A 67 5.66 5.55 -13.46
CA ARG A 67 6.61 5.15 -14.51
C ARG A 67 7.98 4.87 -13.92
N SER A 68 8.50 3.68 -14.20
CA SER A 68 9.78 3.20 -13.68
C SER A 68 10.98 3.82 -14.40
N ALA A 69 10.81 4.38 -15.59
CA ALA A 69 11.87 5.01 -16.38
C ALA A 69 11.26 6.05 -17.34
N SER A 70 12.11 6.88 -17.93
CA SER A 70 11.72 7.84 -18.96
C SER A 70 11.79 7.19 -20.33
N ALA A 71 10.90 7.58 -21.24
CA ALA A 71 10.87 7.10 -22.62
C ALA A 71 10.95 8.26 -23.61
N ARG A 72 11.90 8.19 -24.54
CA ARG A 72 12.19 9.24 -25.52
C ARG A 72 12.26 8.69 -26.94
N ALA A 73 11.60 9.33 -27.88
CA ALA A 73 11.68 8.99 -29.29
C ALA A 73 13.08 9.31 -29.84
N VAL A 74 13.79 8.29 -30.34
CA VAL A 74 15.12 8.45 -30.96
C VAL A 74 14.99 8.95 -32.41
N VAL A 75 13.86 8.65 -33.03
CA VAL A 75 13.43 9.12 -34.34
C VAL A 75 11.93 9.40 -34.28
N ALA A 76 11.37 10.10 -35.27
CA ALA A 76 9.93 10.27 -35.37
C ALA A 76 9.20 8.92 -35.21
N THR A 77 8.37 8.82 -34.19
CA THR A 77 7.77 7.57 -33.71
C THR A 77 6.27 7.71 -33.63
N GLU A 78 5.56 6.77 -34.25
CA GLU A 78 4.11 6.65 -34.18
C GLU A 78 3.75 5.57 -33.17
N VAL A 79 2.85 5.89 -32.24
CA VAL A 79 2.38 4.98 -31.21
C VAL A 79 0.87 4.94 -31.14
N THR A 80 0.31 3.78 -30.78
CA THR A 80 -1.10 3.60 -30.48
C THR A 80 -1.28 3.46 -28.98
N ALA A 81 -2.03 4.35 -28.33
CA ALA A 81 -2.27 4.24 -26.90
C ALA A 81 -3.29 3.13 -26.57
N ILE A 82 -2.98 2.33 -25.56
CA ILE A 82 -3.84 1.33 -24.95
C ILE A 82 -4.35 1.88 -23.61
N PRO A 83 -5.66 2.13 -23.44
CA PRO A 83 -6.21 2.61 -22.19
C PRO A 83 -6.01 1.62 -21.03
N LEU A 84 -5.77 2.16 -19.83
CA LEU A 84 -5.63 1.41 -18.58
C LEU A 84 -6.81 0.46 -18.33
N ASP A 85 -8.04 0.90 -18.58
CA ASP A 85 -9.26 0.09 -18.36
C ASP A 85 -9.27 -1.17 -19.24
N TYR A 86 -8.79 -1.06 -20.48
CA TYR A 86 -8.74 -2.18 -21.41
C TYR A 86 -7.73 -3.25 -20.98
N VAL A 87 -6.54 -2.81 -20.54
CA VAL A 87 -5.49 -3.72 -20.05
C VAL A 87 -5.88 -4.33 -18.71
N SER A 88 -6.42 -3.53 -17.79
CA SER A 88 -6.87 -3.99 -16.47
C SER A 88 -7.98 -5.02 -16.60
N GLN A 89 -9.00 -4.74 -17.41
CA GLN A 89 -10.10 -5.66 -17.65
C GLN A 89 -9.61 -6.98 -18.27
N LYS A 90 -8.64 -6.92 -19.19
CA LYS A 90 -8.04 -8.14 -19.76
C LYS A 90 -7.27 -8.94 -18.71
N ILE A 91 -6.47 -8.29 -17.87
CA ILE A 91 -5.72 -8.94 -16.78
C ILE A 91 -6.67 -9.54 -15.73
N GLU A 92 -7.77 -8.87 -15.43
CA GLU A 92 -8.83 -9.34 -14.52
C GLU A 92 -9.66 -10.48 -15.10
N GLN A 93 -9.75 -10.60 -16.42
CA GLN A 93 -10.38 -11.73 -17.11
C GLN A 93 -9.40 -12.87 -17.39
N SER A 94 -8.08 -12.63 -17.26
CA SER A 94 -7.05 -13.65 -17.37
C SER A 94 -7.15 -14.67 -16.23
N ASP A 95 -6.69 -15.89 -16.52
CA ASP A 95 -6.50 -16.94 -15.53
C ASP A 95 -5.74 -16.42 -14.30
N PRO A 96 -6.16 -16.73 -13.06
CA PRO A 96 -5.52 -16.27 -11.84
C PRO A 96 -4.01 -16.54 -11.81
N THR A 97 -3.57 -17.65 -12.40
CA THR A 97 -2.16 -18.03 -12.50
C THR A 97 -1.39 -17.05 -13.39
N VAL A 98 -1.95 -16.71 -14.56
CA VAL A 98 -1.34 -15.76 -15.52
C VAL A 98 -1.25 -14.35 -14.92
N ARG A 99 -2.30 -13.92 -14.22
CA ARG A 99 -2.32 -12.63 -13.51
C ARG A 99 -1.22 -12.55 -12.44
N MET A 100 -1.06 -13.61 -11.68
CA MET A 100 -0.04 -13.71 -10.64
C MET A 100 1.38 -13.73 -11.23
N PHE A 101 1.61 -14.46 -12.32
CA PHE A 101 2.89 -14.45 -13.05
C PHE A 101 3.25 -13.05 -13.55
N LEU A 102 2.29 -12.34 -14.14
CA LEU A 102 2.48 -10.96 -14.59
C LEU A 102 2.87 -10.05 -13.43
N ARG A 103 2.19 -10.13 -12.28
CA ARG A 103 2.53 -9.32 -11.10
C ARG A 103 3.92 -9.62 -10.53
N LEU A 104 4.29 -10.89 -10.41
CA LEU A 104 5.61 -11.30 -9.89
C LEU A 104 6.75 -10.91 -10.83
N ALA A 105 6.55 -11.10 -12.14
CA ALA A 105 7.52 -10.67 -13.15
C ALA A 105 7.73 -9.15 -13.07
N MET A 106 6.65 -8.38 -12.93
CA MET A 106 6.72 -6.92 -12.80
C MET A 106 7.40 -6.48 -11.49
N ALA A 107 7.09 -7.12 -10.36
CA ALA A 107 7.73 -6.82 -9.08
C ALA A 107 9.25 -7.10 -9.09
N ARG A 108 9.66 -8.25 -9.67
CA ARG A 108 11.10 -8.56 -9.87
C ARG A 108 11.76 -7.59 -10.82
N TYR A 109 11.09 -7.23 -11.91
CA TYR A 109 11.60 -6.26 -12.88
C TYR A 109 11.81 -4.90 -12.22
N ARG A 110 10.92 -4.49 -11.31
CA ARG A 110 11.05 -3.24 -10.57
C ARG A 110 12.22 -3.25 -9.58
N ASP A 111 12.41 -4.35 -8.86
CA ASP A 111 13.58 -4.52 -7.98
C ASP A 111 14.90 -4.49 -8.76
N LEU A 112 14.94 -5.14 -9.93
CA LEU A 112 16.07 -5.08 -10.87
C LEU A 112 16.33 -3.64 -11.36
N ASN A 113 15.27 -2.90 -11.72
CA ASN A 113 15.36 -1.50 -12.12
C ASN A 113 15.92 -0.60 -11.00
N VAL A 114 15.46 -0.79 -9.77
CA VAL A 114 15.96 -0.05 -8.60
C VAL A 114 17.44 -0.37 -8.35
N ARG A 115 17.84 -1.64 -8.45
CA ARG A 115 19.26 -2.05 -8.32
C ARG A 115 20.14 -1.45 -9.42
N LEU A 116 19.66 -1.46 -10.67
CA LEU A 116 20.33 -0.80 -11.80
C LEU A 116 20.51 0.70 -11.54
N GLY A 117 19.46 1.36 -11.01
CA GLY A 117 19.52 2.76 -10.58
C GLY A 117 20.57 3.00 -9.49
N HIS A 118 20.65 2.14 -8.48
CA HIS A 118 21.64 2.26 -7.39
C HIS A 118 23.08 1.98 -7.83
N VAL A 119 23.30 0.99 -8.70
CA VAL A 119 24.62 0.73 -9.29
C VAL A 119 25.07 1.94 -10.13
N PHE A 120 24.13 2.56 -10.86
CA PHE A 120 24.39 3.77 -11.62
C PHE A 120 24.68 4.99 -10.73
N GLU A 121 23.94 5.19 -9.63
CA GLU A 121 24.26 6.20 -8.60
C GLU A 121 25.66 6.01 -8.03
N GLY A 122 26.03 4.77 -7.68
CA GLY A 122 27.35 4.43 -7.14
C GLY A 122 28.49 4.75 -8.10
N LEU A 123 28.31 4.47 -9.40
CA LEU A 123 29.25 4.84 -10.45
C LEU A 123 29.29 6.35 -10.70
N SER A 124 28.17 7.05 -10.50
CA SER A 124 28.08 8.49 -10.71
C SER A 124 28.81 9.30 -9.63
N LEU A 125 28.84 8.78 -8.39
CA LEU A 125 29.47 9.37 -7.20
C LEU A 125 30.98 9.10 -7.08
N GLY A 126 31.56 8.21 -7.91
CA GLY A 126 32.98 7.89 -7.90
C GLY A 126 33.84 8.95 -8.61
N GLN A 127 34.44 9.90 -7.86
CA GLN A 127 35.57 10.68 -8.36
C GLN A 127 36.88 9.89 -8.22
N GLY A 128 37.47 9.52 -9.36
CA GLY A 128 38.92 9.42 -9.55
C GLY A 128 39.67 8.27 -8.87
N GLU A 129 39.76 7.12 -9.54
CA GLU A 129 41.00 6.39 -9.88
C GLU A 129 40.59 5.04 -10.49
N ALA A 130 41.21 4.66 -11.61
CA ALA A 130 40.94 3.38 -12.27
C ALA A 130 41.54 2.23 -11.44
N SER A 131 40.72 1.64 -10.56
CA SER A 131 41.01 0.39 -9.85
C SER A 131 40.29 -0.81 -10.51
N SER A 132 40.68 -2.02 -10.13
CA SER A 132 40.09 -3.30 -10.56
C SER A 132 38.57 -3.38 -10.36
N ASP A 133 38.02 -2.58 -9.44
CA ASP A 133 36.59 -2.55 -9.10
C ASP A 133 35.73 -2.02 -10.26
N ALA A 134 36.26 -1.11 -11.09
CA ALA A 134 35.52 -0.58 -12.24
C ALA A 134 35.23 -1.65 -13.31
N CYS A 135 36.11 -2.66 -13.43
CA CYS A 135 35.96 -3.80 -14.35
C CYS A 135 34.91 -4.80 -13.83
N GLU A 136 34.86 -4.98 -12.50
CA GLU A 136 33.87 -5.83 -11.82
C GLU A 136 32.47 -5.21 -11.90
N SER A 137 32.34 -3.90 -11.65
CA SER A 137 31.08 -3.15 -11.77
C SER A 137 30.56 -3.08 -13.21
N THR A 138 31.45 -3.04 -14.23
CA THR A 138 31.03 -3.06 -15.64
C THR A 138 30.63 -4.46 -16.11
N MET A 139 31.28 -5.52 -15.63
CA MET A 139 30.82 -6.90 -15.84
C MET A 139 29.47 -7.18 -15.17
N GLU A 140 29.25 -6.68 -13.96
CA GLU A 140 27.95 -6.77 -13.28
C GLU A 140 26.86 -6.02 -14.06
N LEU A 141 27.12 -4.80 -14.53
CA LEU A 141 26.18 -4.05 -15.38
C LEU A 141 25.87 -4.79 -16.69
N GLN A 142 26.87 -5.34 -17.37
CA GLN A 142 26.66 -6.11 -18.60
C GLN A 142 25.85 -7.40 -18.36
N ASN A 143 26.10 -8.09 -17.24
CA ASN A 143 25.34 -9.28 -16.86
C ASN A 143 23.89 -8.94 -16.54
N VAL A 144 23.64 -7.88 -15.77
CA VAL A 144 22.28 -7.45 -15.41
C VAL A 144 21.52 -6.98 -16.66
N VAL A 145 22.14 -6.20 -17.54
CA VAL A 145 21.52 -5.75 -18.81
C VAL A 145 21.24 -6.93 -19.75
N SER A 146 22.11 -7.95 -19.78
CA SER A 146 21.88 -9.14 -20.61
C SER A 146 20.73 -10.00 -20.08
N GLN A 147 20.67 -10.21 -18.75
CA GLN A 147 19.55 -10.91 -18.09
C GLN A 147 18.22 -10.15 -18.28
N PHE A 148 18.29 -8.82 -18.26
CA PHE A 148 17.15 -7.92 -18.49
C PHE A 148 16.58 -8.05 -19.90
N ALA A 149 17.43 -8.01 -20.93
CA ALA A 149 17.02 -8.16 -22.32
C ALA A 149 16.41 -9.54 -22.63
N GLU A 150 16.94 -10.60 -22.00
CA GLU A 150 16.43 -11.95 -22.18
C GLU A 150 15.06 -12.16 -21.51
N MET A 151 14.85 -11.51 -20.35
CA MET A 151 13.58 -11.56 -19.63
C MET A 151 12.46 -10.77 -20.33
N GLN A 152 12.74 -9.57 -20.88
CA GLN A 152 11.77 -8.80 -21.67
C GLN A 152 11.25 -9.60 -22.86
N LYS A 153 12.16 -10.19 -23.64
CA LYS A 153 11.82 -10.97 -24.83
C LYS A 153 10.88 -12.15 -24.54
N ARG A 154 10.95 -12.71 -23.34
CA ARG A 154 10.09 -13.83 -22.88
C ARG A 154 8.71 -13.34 -22.43
N ILE A 155 8.63 -12.16 -21.81
CA ILE A 155 7.36 -11.51 -21.43
C ILE A 155 6.59 -11.10 -22.70
N ASP A 156 7.26 -10.49 -23.67
CA ASP A 156 6.63 -10.08 -24.95
C ASP A 156 6.09 -11.28 -25.72
N SER A 157 6.82 -12.41 -25.71
CA SER A 157 6.37 -13.66 -26.32
C SER A 157 5.18 -14.30 -25.58
N ALA A 158 4.98 -14.03 -24.30
CA ALA A 158 3.89 -14.56 -23.50
C ALA A 158 2.62 -13.72 -23.62
N VAL A 159 2.77 -12.40 -23.73
CA VAL A 159 1.67 -11.44 -23.92
C VAL A 159 1.06 -11.55 -25.33
N THR A 160 1.85 -11.92 -26.33
CA THR A 160 1.39 -12.03 -27.74
C THR A 160 0.71 -13.35 -28.10
N LYS A 161 0.81 -14.41 -27.28
CA LYS A 161 0.24 -15.74 -27.58
C LYS A 161 -1.01 -16.04 -26.73
N SER A 162 -2.16 -15.88 -27.36
CA SER A 162 -3.50 -15.89 -26.75
C SER A 162 -4.13 -17.28 -26.52
N THR A 163 -3.38 -18.29 -26.05
CA THR A 163 -4.01 -19.55 -25.59
C THR A 163 -3.45 -20.07 -24.25
N PRO A 164 -4.32 -20.45 -23.28
CA PRO A 164 -3.91 -20.95 -21.96
C PRO A 164 -3.08 -22.24 -21.97
N SER A 165 -3.19 -23.03 -23.03
CA SER A 165 -2.54 -24.34 -23.15
C SER A 165 -1.11 -24.28 -23.70
N GLU A 166 -0.73 -23.18 -24.36
CA GLU A 166 0.64 -23.00 -24.87
C GLU A 166 1.52 -22.18 -23.91
N SER A 167 0.94 -21.28 -23.12
CA SER A 167 1.63 -20.49 -22.10
C SER A 167 2.18 -21.34 -20.95
N THR A 168 1.54 -22.47 -20.63
CA THR A 168 2.05 -23.46 -19.66
C THR A 168 3.27 -24.24 -20.17
N SER A 169 3.45 -24.34 -21.50
CA SER A 169 4.57 -25.07 -22.12
C SER A 169 5.83 -24.23 -22.33
N LEU A 170 5.71 -22.90 -22.35
CA LEU A 170 6.81 -21.96 -22.60
C LEU A 170 7.68 -21.68 -21.38
N PHE A 171 7.15 -21.90 -20.17
CA PHE A 171 7.83 -21.64 -18.90
C PHE A 171 8.15 -22.92 -18.10
N GLY A 172 8.23 -24.08 -18.78
CA GLY A 172 8.18 -25.44 -18.21
C GLY A 172 8.93 -25.72 -16.89
N GLU A 173 10.11 -25.15 -16.64
CA GLU A 173 10.84 -25.34 -15.36
C GLU A 173 10.70 -24.15 -14.38
N GLU A 174 10.60 -22.91 -14.89
CA GLU A 174 10.37 -21.70 -14.07
C GLU A 174 8.96 -21.64 -13.47
N THR A 175 7.93 -22.12 -14.17
CA THR A 175 6.57 -22.26 -13.63
C THR A 175 6.57 -23.18 -12.41
N LEU A 176 7.34 -24.26 -12.46
CA LEU A 176 7.46 -25.21 -11.34
C LEU A 176 8.25 -24.60 -10.18
N GLU A 177 9.28 -23.80 -10.46
CA GLU A 177 10.11 -23.14 -9.45
C GLU A 177 9.41 -21.94 -8.79
N ILE A 178 8.63 -21.16 -9.55
CA ILE A 178 7.77 -20.08 -9.06
C ILE A 178 6.55 -20.63 -8.32
N THR A 179 5.92 -21.69 -8.83
CA THR A 179 4.87 -22.41 -8.08
C THR A 179 5.44 -22.99 -6.78
N LYS A 180 6.68 -23.52 -6.79
CA LYS A 180 7.36 -23.95 -5.56
C LYS A 180 7.65 -22.77 -4.64
N LEU A 181 8.12 -21.62 -5.15
CA LEU A 181 8.35 -20.41 -4.35
C LEU A 181 7.07 -19.89 -3.72
N LEU A 182 5.96 -19.85 -4.45
CA LEU A 182 4.64 -19.43 -3.97
C LEU A 182 4.03 -20.41 -2.97
N VAL A 183 4.06 -21.71 -3.27
CA VAL A 183 3.68 -22.75 -2.30
C VAL A 183 4.56 -22.66 -1.07
N THR A 184 5.84 -22.29 -1.21
CA THR A 184 6.76 -22.08 -0.09
C THR A 184 6.41 -20.82 0.68
N GLU A 185 6.09 -19.69 0.04
CA GLU A 185 5.72 -18.43 0.70
C GLU A 185 4.35 -18.50 1.38
N GLU A 186 3.34 -19.06 0.74
CA GLU A 186 2.04 -19.33 1.35
C GLU A 186 2.18 -20.30 2.52
N LYS A 187 2.99 -21.36 2.35
CA LYS A 187 3.31 -22.29 3.43
C LYS A 187 4.09 -21.61 4.55
N LEU A 188 5.02 -20.70 4.25
CA LEU A 188 5.77 -19.92 5.24
C LEU A 188 4.83 -19.01 6.03
N LEU A 189 3.91 -18.31 5.38
CA LEU A 189 2.91 -17.47 6.04
C LEU A 189 1.94 -18.29 6.89
N LYS A 190 1.44 -19.43 6.39
CA LYS A 190 0.62 -20.39 7.16
C LYS A 190 1.39 -20.99 8.34
N GLU A 191 2.65 -21.33 8.14
CA GLU A 191 3.54 -21.79 9.20
C GLU A 191 3.78 -20.68 10.23
N ALA A 192 3.97 -19.44 9.81
CA ALA A 192 4.17 -18.29 10.70
C ALA A 192 2.94 -18.04 11.59
N MET A 193 1.73 -18.16 11.02
CA MET A 193 0.47 -18.13 11.79
C MET A 193 0.43 -19.26 12.83
N THR A 194 0.75 -20.49 12.41
CA THR A 194 0.75 -21.67 13.29
C THR A 194 1.81 -21.59 14.40
N LYS A 195 2.98 -21.05 14.08
CA LYS A 195 4.13 -20.86 14.99
C LYS A 195 3.98 -19.62 15.88
N LYS A 196 2.87 -18.87 15.78
CA LYS A 196 2.60 -17.64 16.54
C LYS A 196 3.69 -16.58 16.36
N GLU A 197 4.19 -16.45 15.14
CA GLU A 197 5.21 -15.47 14.75
C GLU A 197 4.60 -14.07 14.57
N PHE A 198 3.30 -14.00 14.27
CA PHE A 198 2.55 -12.74 14.28
C PHE A 198 2.25 -12.29 15.71
N ARG A 199 2.38 -10.98 15.94
CA ARG A 199 2.09 -10.32 17.21
C ARG A 199 1.40 -8.99 16.96
N LEU A 200 0.51 -8.60 17.87
CA LEU A 200 -0.04 -7.25 17.90
C LEU A 200 0.84 -6.34 18.75
N TYR A 201 1.12 -5.17 18.19
CA TYR A 201 1.66 -4.01 18.88
C TYR A 201 0.56 -2.97 18.96
N TYR A 202 0.59 -2.13 19.98
CA TYR A 202 -0.45 -1.17 20.25
C TYR A 202 0.14 0.22 20.19
N GLN A 203 -0.39 1.07 19.32
CA GLN A 203 -0.03 2.48 19.29
C GLN A 203 -1.05 3.28 20.11
N PRO A 204 -0.63 3.98 21.18
CA PRO A 204 -1.53 4.81 21.98
C PRO A 204 -2.18 5.93 21.17
N ILE A 205 -3.49 6.08 21.36
CA ILE A 205 -4.28 7.23 20.92
C ILE A 205 -4.60 8.07 22.16
N VAL A 206 -4.23 9.35 22.10
CA VAL A 206 -4.37 10.28 23.22
C VAL A 206 -5.47 11.29 22.99
N ASP A 207 -6.21 11.60 24.05
CA ASP A 207 -7.05 12.79 24.11
C ASP A 207 -6.14 14.02 24.11
N LEU A 208 -6.26 14.83 23.06
CA LEU A 208 -5.40 15.99 22.89
C LEU A 208 -5.62 16.98 24.02
N ALA A 209 -6.83 17.17 24.54
CA ALA A 209 -7.08 18.15 25.61
C ALA A 209 -6.33 17.82 26.92
N SER A 210 -6.33 16.56 27.35
CA SER A 210 -5.81 16.12 28.66
C SER A 210 -4.45 15.42 28.60
N ASN A 211 -3.98 15.04 27.40
CA ASN A 211 -2.81 14.18 27.15
C ASN A 211 -2.91 12.80 27.84
N ARG A 212 -4.13 12.26 27.94
CA ARG A 212 -4.38 10.92 28.49
C ARG A 212 -4.63 9.94 27.36
N VAL A 213 -4.17 8.71 27.55
CA VAL A 213 -4.51 7.60 26.65
C VAL A 213 -6.01 7.32 26.75
N VAL A 214 -6.69 7.33 25.61
CA VAL A 214 -8.14 7.02 25.49
C VAL A 214 -8.39 5.75 24.69
N GLY A 215 -7.40 5.29 23.93
CA GLY A 215 -7.45 4.05 23.19
C GLY A 215 -6.11 3.67 22.60
N CYS A 216 -6.11 2.66 21.74
CA CYS A 216 -4.97 2.31 20.92
C CYS A 216 -5.38 1.69 19.59
N GLU A 217 -4.48 1.79 18.62
CA GLU A 217 -4.57 1.07 17.36
C GLU A 217 -3.79 -0.25 17.46
N ALA A 218 -4.43 -1.36 17.10
CA ALA A 218 -3.82 -2.68 17.04
C ALA A 218 -3.12 -2.87 15.69
N LEU A 219 -1.80 -2.94 15.74
CA LEU A 219 -0.92 -3.00 14.58
C LEU A 219 -0.19 -4.33 14.54
N VAL A 220 -0.47 -5.12 13.50
CA VAL A 220 0.20 -6.41 13.30
C VAL A 220 1.69 -6.23 13.00
N ARG A 221 2.51 -7.11 13.57
CA ARG A 221 3.93 -7.25 13.31
C ARG A 221 4.24 -8.72 13.09
N TRP A 222 5.15 -9.02 12.17
CA TRP A 222 5.66 -10.37 11.99
C TRP A 222 7.06 -10.46 12.60
N ASN A 223 7.19 -11.18 13.71
CA ASN A 223 8.47 -11.49 14.31
C ASN A 223 9.10 -12.67 13.55
N HIS A 224 9.83 -12.35 12.49
CA HIS A 224 10.37 -13.32 11.55
C HIS A 224 11.46 -14.19 12.22
N PRO A 225 11.60 -15.49 11.87
CA PRO A 225 12.60 -16.38 12.46
C PRO A 225 14.06 -15.93 12.28
N SER A 226 14.33 -15.03 11.33
CA SER A 226 15.65 -14.39 11.18
C SER A 226 16.01 -13.47 12.35
N GLY A 227 15.06 -13.17 13.24
CA GLY A 227 15.20 -12.20 14.34
C GLY A 227 14.77 -10.78 13.97
N GLU A 228 14.38 -10.54 12.72
CA GLU A 228 13.84 -9.25 12.27
C GLU A 228 12.34 -9.13 12.58
N GLN A 229 11.91 -7.93 12.98
CA GLN A 229 10.50 -7.60 13.06
C GLN A 229 10.05 -6.89 11.77
N LEU A 230 9.18 -7.54 11.01
CA LEU A 230 8.65 -7.00 9.76
C LEU A 230 7.36 -6.20 10.01
N LEU A 231 7.29 -5.04 9.35
CA LEU A 231 6.11 -4.17 9.32
C LEU A 231 5.09 -4.66 8.27
N PRO A 232 3.79 -4.34 8.42
CA PRO A 232 2.74 -4.74 7.48
C PRO A 232 3.09 -4.44 6.02
N SER A 233 3.69 -3.28 5.72
CA SER A 233 4.07 -2.89 4.36
C SER A 233 5.01 -3.88 3.64
N ARG A 234 5.71 -4.75 4.38
CA ARG A 234 6.60 -5.78 3.80
C ARG A 234 5.88 -7.07 3.42
N PHE A 235 4.74 -7.39 4.04
CA PHE A 235 4.11 -8.71 3.88
C PHE A 235 2.60 -8.66 3.59
N ILE A 236 1.92 -7.54 3.86
CA ILE A 236 0.45 -7.47 3.76
C ILE A 236 -0.05 -7.72 2.34
N ASN A 237 0.64 -7.18 1.32
CA ASN A 237 0.29 -7.43 -0.09
C ASN A 237 0.39 -8.92 -0.45
N GLN A 238 1.37 -9.64 0.11
CA GLN A 238 1.54 -11.08 -0.11
C GLN A 238 0.45 -11.89 0.61
N VAL A 239 0.10 -11.49 1.83
CA VAL A 239 -1.01 -12.08 2.59
C VAL A 239 -2.35 -11.85 1.88
N GLU A 240 -2.55 -10.68 1.29
CA GLU A 240 -3.73 -10.36 0.51
C GLU A 240 -3.80 -11.18 -0.79
N ASP A 241 -2.71 -11.31 -1.53
CA ASP A 241 -2.69 -12.04 -2.81
C ASP A 241 -2.79 -13.56 -2.62
N SER A 242 -2.39 -14.09 -1.46
CA SER A 242 -2.56 -15.50 -1.10
C SER A 242 -3.94 -15.84 -0.52
N GLY A 243 -4.79 -14.85 -0.26
CA GLY A 243 -6.10 -15.04 0.41
C GLY A 243 -6.00 -15.28 1.93
N LEU A 244 -4.79 -15.34 2.48
CA LEU A 244 -4.53 -15.48 3.92
C LEU A 244 -4.96 -14.26 4.74
N ILE A 245 -5.30 -13.15 4.09
CA ILE A 245 -5.81 -11.94 4.74
C ILE A 245 -7.07 -12.19 5.56
N LEU A 246 -7.92 -13.14 5.15
CA LEU A 246 -9.11 -13.51 5.92
C LEU A 246 -8.72 -14.16 7.25
N GLU A 247 -7.86 -15.18 7.20
CA GLU A 247 -7.37 -15.89 8.38
C GLU A 247 -6.59 -14.97 9.33
N LEU A 248 -5.69 -14.15 8.78
CA LEU A 248 -4.92 -13.18 9.55
C LEU A 248 -5.83 -12.10 10.15
N GLY A 249 -6.78 -11.59 9.38
CA GLY A 249 -7.74 -10.56 9.82
C GLY A 249 -8.60 -11.04 10.99
N TYR A 250 -9.11 -12.28 10.94
CA TYR A 250 -9.85 -12.85 12.06
C TYR A 250 -8.99 -13.07 13.29
N TRP A 251 -7.75 -13.53 13.12
CA TRP A 251 -6.81 -13.66 14.23
C TRP A 251 -6.46 -12.31 14.87
N ILE A 252 -6.24 -11.27 14.06
CA ILE A 252 -6.01 -9.89 14.55
C ILE A 252 -7.22 -9.43 15.36
N ALA A 253 -8.43 -9.62 14.83
CA ALA A 253 -9.66 -9.23 15.52
C ALA A 253 -9.83 -9.96 16.85
N GLU A 254 -9.54 -11.26 16.89
CA GLU A 254 -9.60 -12.08 18.10
C GLU A 254 -8.61 -11.60 19.17
N GLU A 255 -7.34 -11.42 18.81
CA GLU A 255 -6.31 -10.94 19.75
C GLU A 255 -6.62 -9.53 20.27
N ALA A 256 -7.08 -8.63 19.39
CA ALA A 256 -7.45 -7.26 19.77
C ALA A 256 -8.68 -7.21 20.67
N CYS A 257 -9.72 -8.01 20.39
CA CYS A 257 -10.91 -8.12 21.24
C CYS A 257 -10.57 -8.72 22.62
N ASN A 258 -9.74 -9.76 22.64
CA ASN A 258 -9.23 -10.33 23.89
C ASN A 258 -8.43 -9.30 24.70
N PHE A 259 -7.63 -8.47 24.03
CA PHE A 259 -6.90 -7.40 24.70
C PHE A 259 -7.83 -6.32 25.25
N GLN A 260 -8.84 -5.89 24.51
CA GLN A 260 -9.86 -4.96 24.98
C GLN A 260 -10.56 -5.48 26.25
N SER A 261 -10.91 -6.77 26.26
CA SER A 261 -11.50 -7.43 27.42
C SER A 261 -10.56 -7.40 28.64
N ARG A 262 -9.25 -7.67 28.45
CA ARG A 262 -8.23 -7.55 29.52
C ARG A 262 -8.06 -6.12 30.01
N LEU A 263 -8.05 -5.12 29.13
CA LEU A 263 -7.99 -3.70 29.50
C LEU A 263 -9.08 -3.34 30.50
N PHE A 264 -10.32 -3.79 30.23
CA PHE A 264 -11.46 -3.51 31.11
C PHE A 264 -11.45 -4.38 32.38
N ASN A 265 -11.29 -5.70 32.24
CA ASN A 265 -11.48 -6.64 33.33
C ASN A 265 -10.28 -6.73 34.27
N ASP A 266 -9.06 -6.75 33.72
CA ASP A 266 -7.84 -7.00 34.50
C ASP A 266 -7.16 -5.69 34.88
N PHE A 267 -7.06 -4.76 33.93
CA PHE A 267 -6.35 -3.50 34.13
C PHE A 267 -7.25 -2.35 34.58
N LYS A 268 -8.59 -2.53 34.57
CA LYS A 268 -9.59 -1.54 35.01
C LYS A 268 -9.52 -0.21 34.26
N HIS A 269 -9.19 -0.27 32.97
CA HIS A 269 -9.19 0.86 32.05
C HIS A 269 -10.31 0.71 31.02
N ASP A 270 -11.10 1.77 30.84
CA ASP A 270 -12.15 1.83 29.82
C ASP A 270 -11.60 2.52 28.57
N LEU A 271 -10.91 1.76 27.73
CA LEU A 271 -10.22 2.23 26.54
C LEU A 271 -10.75 1.51 25.31
N PHE A 272 -10.81 2.21 24.19
CA PHE A 272 -11.12 1.58 22.91
C PHE A 272 -9.88 0.93 22.28
N VAL A 273 -10.11 -0.11 21.49
CA VAL A 273 -9.09 -0.74 20.63
C VAL A 273 -9.55 -0.63 19.19
N ALA A 274 -8.72 -0.01 18.36
CA ALA A 274 -8.95 0.14 16.93
C ALA A 274 -8.32 -1.00 16.13
N ILE A 275 -9.05 -1.53 15.16
CA ILE A 275 -8.70 -2.73 14.39
C ILE A 275 -8.89 -2.42 12.90
N ASN A 276 -7.80 -2.54 12.15
CA ASN A 276 -7.81 -2.38 10.70
C ASN A 276 -8.53 -3.54 10.00
N LEU A 277 -9.45 -3.22 9.08
CA LEU A 277 -10.08 -4.19 8.20
C LEU A 277 -9.64 -3.96 6.75
N SER A 278 -9.13 -5.01 6.11
CA SER A 278 -8.79 -4.98 4.68
C SER A 278 -10.06 -4.98 3.83
N GLY A 279 -10.02 -4.31 2.68
CA GLY A 279 -11.10 -4.34 1.70
C GLY A 279 -11.45 -5.75 1.23
N LYS A 280 -10.46 -6.65 1.11
CA LYS A 280 -10.68 -8.05 0.74
C LYS A 280 -11.52 -8.81 1.77
N GLN A 281 -11.52 -8.40 3.04
CA GLN A 281 -12.37 -9.02 4.07
C GLN A 281 -13.85 -8.71 3.86
N PHE A 282 -14.18 -7.58 3.24
CA PHE A 282 -15.58 -7.21 2.95
C PHE A 282 -16.21 -8.02 1.83
N GLU A 283 -15.40 -8.76 1.06
CA GLU A 283 -15.89 -9.75 0.09
C GLU A 283 -16.37 -11.04 0.79
N ASP A 284 -15.94 -11.29 2.04
CA ASP A 284 -16.38 -12.43 2.83
C ASP A 284 -17.75 -12.18 3.45
N GLN A 285 -18.74 -12.97 3.01
CA GLN A 285 -20.11 -12.91 3.52
C GLN A 285 -20.21 -13.27 5.02
N LEU A 286 -19.20 -13.94 5.57
CA LEU A 286 -19.14 -14.31 6.98
C LEU A 286 -18.40 -13.29 7.85
N LEU A 287 -17.90 -12.18 7.29
CA LEU A 287 -17.15 -11.17 8.03
C LEU A 287 -17.92 -10.66 9.26
N ILE A 288 -19.11 -10.10 9.04
CA ILE A 288 -19.88 -9.46 10.10
C ILE A 288 -20.32 -10.46 11.18
N PRO A 289 -20.91 -11.63 10.83
CA PRO A 289 -21.23 -12.66 11.83
C PRO A 289 -20.00 -13.13 12.62
N SER A 290 -18.86 -13.30 11.96
CA SER A 290 -17.63 -13.77 12.63
C SER A 290 -17.06 -12.72 13.58
N LEU A 291 -17.02 -11.45 13.19
CA LEU A 291 -16.58 -10.36 14.08
C LEU A 291 -17.50 -10.22 15.30
N ALA A 292 -18.82 -10.37 15.12
CA ALA A 292 -19.77 -10.36 16.22
C ALA A 292 -19.54 -11.51 17.20
N ASP A 293 -19.32 -12.73 16.69
CA ASP A 293 -19.01 -13.92 17.50
C ASP A 293 -17.65 -13.80 18.21
N ILE A 294 -16.64 -13.25 17.54
CA ILE A 294 -15.32 -12.97 18.13
C ILE A 294 -15.45 -12.01 19.33
N MET A 295 -16.17 -10.90 19.16
CA MET A 295 -16.40 -9.93 20.23
C MET A 295 -17.11 -10.57 21.42
N ASP A 296 -18.14 -11.40 21.17
CA ASP A 296 -18.88 -12.10 22.23
C ASP A 296 -18.01 -13.12 22.97
N LYS A 297 -17.24 -13.94 22.24
CA LYS A 297 -16.34 -14.94 22.83
C LYS A 297 -15.24 -14.32 23.68
N ALA A 298 -14.68 -13.20 23.24
CA ALA A 298 -13.68 -12.45 24.00
C ALA A 298 -14.28 -11.75 25.24
N GLY A 299 -15.61 -11.60 25.30
CA GLY A 299 -16.27 -10.75 26.28
C GLY A 299 -15.88 -9.27 26.12
N ALA A 300 -15.55 -8.86 24.88
CA ALA A 300 -15.17 -7.50 24.58
C ALA A 300 -16.38 -6.57 24.68
N ARG A 301 -16.17 -5.36 25.17
CA ARG A 301 -17.19 -4.31 25.14
C ARG A 301 -17.27 -3.79 23.70
N ARG A 302 -18.35 -4.14 23.01
CA ARG A 302 -18.58 -3.81 21.59
C ARG A 302 -18.38 -2.30 21.33
N GLU A 303 -18.84 -1.42 22.21
CA GLU A 303 -18.71 0.04 22.04
C GLU A 303 -17.27 0.57 22.16
N GLN A 304 -16.36 -0.26 22.65
CA GLN A 304 -14.92 -0.02 22.76
C GLN A 304 -14.12 -0.72 21.66
N ILE A 305 -14.77 -1.43 20.74
CA ILE A 305 -14.14 -1.92 19.51
C ILE A 305 -14.41 -0.91 18.41
N LYS A 306 -13.34 -0.45 17.76
CA LYS A 306 -13.42 0.48 16.64
C LYS A 306 -12.82 -0.19 15.41
N PHE A 307 -13.59 -0.38 14.35
CA PHE A 307 -13.06 -0.89 13.09
C PHE A 307 -12.63 0.27 12.20
N GLU A 308 -11.40 0.19 11.68
CA GLU A 308 -10.82 1.17 10.77
C GLU A 308 -10.88 0.64 9.35
N ILE A 309 -11.40 1.46 8.43
CA ILE A 309 -11.62 1.11 7.03
C ILE A 309 -11.00 2.20 6.16
N THR A 310 -10.21 1.80 5.17
CA THR A 310 -9.58 2.72 4.23
C THR A 310 -10.60 3.35 3.28
N GLU A 311 -10.34 4.59 2.87
CA GLU A 311 -11.20 5.33 1.93
C GLU A 311 -11.40 4.58 0.60
N SER A 312 -10.37 3.90 0.07
CA SER A 312 -10.43 3.19 -1.21
C SER A 312 -11.52 2.13 -1.27
N LEU A 313 -11.79 1.43 -0.16
CA LEU A 313 -12.87 0.43 -0.10
C LEU A 313 -14.24 1.04 -0.41
N LEU A 314 -14.45 2.30 0.01
CA LEU A 314 -15.73 2.99 -0.16
C LEU A 314 -15.99 3.40 -1.62
N ILE A 315 -14.93 3.57 -2.40
CA ILE A 315 -14.98 4.04 -3.79
C ILE A 315 -15.26 2.88 -4.74
N ASP A 316 -14.65 1.72 -4.51
CA ASP A 316 -14.74 0.58 -5.42
C ASP A 316 -16.16 -0.03 -5.49
N ASN A 317 -16.91 -0.03 -4.37
CA ASN A 317 -18.30 -0.51 -4.34
C ASN A 317 -19.15 0.15 -3.24
N PRO A 318 -19.65 1.38 -3.46
CA PRO A 318 -20.28 2.19 -2.42
C PRO A 318 -21.59 1.59 -1.88
N GLU A 319 -22.40 0.92 -2.71
CA GLU A 319 -23.66 0.31 -2.26
C GLU A 319 -23.42 -0.89 -1.33
N LEU A 320 -22.53 -1.81 -1.71
CA LEU A 320 -22.20 -2.96 -0.86
C LEU A 320 -21.49 -2.50 0.42
N ALA A 321 -20.57 -1.54 0.32
CA ALA A 321 -19.89 -0.97 1.48
C ALA A 321 -20.90 -0.35 2.46
N THR A 322 -21.90 0.40 1.97
CA THR A 322 -22.94 0.99 2.82
C THR A 322 -23.67 -0.06 3.63
N GLN A 323 -24.14 -1.15 2.98
CA GLN A 323 -24.88 -2.21 3.68
C GLN A 323 -24.01 -2.91 4.73
N SER A 324 -22.79 -3.31 4.37
CA SER A 324 -21.88 -4.01 5.29
C SER A 324 -21.47 -3.13 6.46
N LEU A 325 -21.24 -1.84 6.25
CA LEU A 325 -20.91 -0.90 7.34
C LEU A 325 -22.10 -0.69 8.29
N HIS A 326 -23.34 -0.61 7.77
CA HIS A 326 -24.51 -0.56 8.64
C HIS A 326 -24.68 -1.84 9.47
N GLN A 327 -24.50 -3.01 8.86
CA GLN A 327 -24.53 -4.28 9.58
C GLN A 327 -23.43 -4.36 10.64
N LEU A 328 -22.21 -3.89 10.32
CA LEU A 328 -21.12 -3.81 11.28
C LEU A 328 -21.47 -2.87 12.44
N LYS A 329 -22.12 -1.73 12.15
CA LYS A 329 -22.59 -0.78 13.16
C LYS A 329 -23.65 -1.39 14.08
N GLU A 330 -24.56 -2.21 13.54
CA GLU A 330 -25.58 -2.94 14.31
C GLU A 330 -24.99 -3.94 15.31
N THR A 331 -23.74 -4.37 15.11
CA THR A 331 -23.02 -5.17 16.11
C THR A 331 -22.67 -4.38 17.38
N GLY A 332 -22.85 -3.05 17.41
CA GLY A 332 -22.49 -2.18 18.52
C GLY A 332 -21.06 -1.65 18.47
N ALA A 333 -20.25 -2.06 17.50
CA ALA A 333 -18.92 -1.53 17.25
C ALA A 333 -18.96 -0.08 16.73
N ARG A 334 -17.85 0.63 16.92
CA ARG A 334 -17.61 1.94 16.28
C ARG A 334 -16.87 1.76 14.97
N LEU A 335 -17.01 2.72 14.08
CA LEU A 335 -16.38 2.73 12.76
C LEU A 335 -15.55 3.99 12.61
N ALA A 336 -14.36 3.84 12.05
CA ALA A 336 -13.51 4.93 11.64
C ALA A 336 -13.14 4.81 10.16
N ILE A 337 -13.06 5.96 9.51
CA ILE A 337 -12.45 6.07 8.19
C ILE A 337 -10.96 6.39 8.34
N ASP A 338 -10.13 5.60 7.69
CA ASP A 338 -8.67 5.66 7.73
C ASP A 338 -8.08 6.25 6.44
N ASP A 339 -6.87 6.79 6.53
CA ASP A 339 -6.11 7.38 5.41
C ASP A 339 -6.86 8.46 4.59
N PHE A 340 -7.82 9.16 5.22
CA PHE A 340 -8.70 10.09 4.52
C PHE A 340 -7.93 11.25 3.88
N GLY A 341 -8.15 11.46 2.58
CA GLY A 341 -7.54 12.57 1.83
C GLY A 341 -6.34 12.20 0.96
N THR A 342 -5.89 10.95 0.99
CA THR A 342 -4.71 10.48 0.22
C THR A 342 -5.07 9.90 -1.16
N GLY A 343 -6.36 9.72 -1.46
CA GLY A 343 -6.89 9.14 -2.71
C GLY A 343 -7.88 10.05 -3.47
N TYR A 344 -8.80 9.43 -4.22
CA TYR A 344 -9.91 10.10 -4.92
C TYR A 344 -10.98 10.59 -3.93
N SER A 345 -10.65 11.58 -3.10
CA SER A 345 -11.55 12.04 -2.05
C SER A 345 -12.79 12.75 -2.60
N SER A 346 -13.88 12.00 -2.75
CA SER A 346 -15.19 12.57 -3.05
C SER A 346 -16.01 12.63 -1.76
N PHE A 347 -15.91 13.77 -1.07
CA PHE A 347 -16.73 14.11 0.10
C PHE A 347 -18.24 13.86 -0.09
N SER A 348 -18.69 13.75 -1.34
CA SER A 348 -20.05 13.43 -1.76
C SER A 348 -20.64 12.18 -1.10
N TYR A 349 -19.83 11.20 -0.69
CA TYR A 349 -20.35 9.95 -0.09
C TYR A 349 -20.25 9.86 1.43
N LEU A 350 -19.42 10.69 2.08
CA LEU A 350 -19.10 10.55 3.50
C LEU A 350 -20.33 10.67 4.40
N HIS A 351 -21.29 11.53 4.02
CA HIS A 351 -22.56 11.72 4.73
C HIS A 351 -23.49 10.48 4.69
N ARG A 352 -23.21 9.48 3.85
CA ARG A 352 -24.04 8.28 3.68
C ARG A 352 -23.58 7.13 4.58
N PHE A 353 -22.36 7.20 5.11
CA PHE A 353 -21.75 6.10 5.86
C PHE A 353 -21.84 6.31 7.37
N PRO A 354 -22.06 5.24 8.17
CA PRO A 354 -22.26 5.33 9.62
C PRO A 354 -20.94 5.42 10.41
N PHE A 355 -20.00 6.26 9.98
CA PHE A 355 -18.73 6.47 10.68
C PHE A 355 -18.89 7.33 11.93
N ASP A 356 -18.12 7.02 12.98
CA ASP A 356 -18.04 7.81 14.22
C ASP A 356 -16.77 8.65 14.30
N THR A 357 -15.75 8.30 13.50
CA THR A 357 -14.42 8.87 13.61
C THR A 357 -13.80 9.04 12.24
N LEU A 358 -13.18 10.20 12.02
CA LEU A 358 -12.35 10.45 10.85
C LEU A 358 -10.89 10.55 11.28
N LYS A 359 -10.02 9.74 10.67
CA LYS A 359 -8.58 9.82 10.86
C LYS A 359 -7.98 10.72 9.78
N ILE A 360 -7.25 11.75 10.19
CA ILE A 360 -6.53 12.67 9.30
C ILE A 360 -5.10 12.16 9.15
N ASP A 361 -4.75 11.73 7.94
CA ASP A 361 -3.44 11.13 7.64
C ASP A 361 -2.24 12.07 7.92
N ARG A 362 -1.09 11.46 8.21
CA ARG A 362 0.18 12.13 8.50
C ARG A 362 0.62 13.09 7.40
N VAL A 363 0.27 12.86 6.13
CA VAL A 363 0.63 13.75 5.02
C VAL A 363 0.00 15.13 5.22
N PHE A 364 -1.24 15.19 5.73
CA PHE A 364 -1.90 16.46 6.04
C PHE A 364 -1.37 17.08 7.33
N VAL A 365 -1.21 16.28 8.39
CA VAL A 365 -0.71 16.72 9.69
C VAL A 365 0.70 17.32 9.56
N SER A 366 1.61 16.66 8.86
CA SER A 366 2.97 17.17 8.65
C SER A 366 3.02 18.42 7.74
N ALA A 367 2.10 18.54 6.77
CA ALA A 367 2.04 19.69 5.87
C ALA A 367 1.49 20.96 6.53
N MET A 368 0.62 20.84 7.54
CA MET A 368 -0.07 21.99 8.16
C MET A 368 0.87 22.94 8.92
N SER A 369 2.01 22.43 9.38
CA SER A 369 3.06 23.21 10.03
C SER A 369 3.93 23.98 9.04
N ARG A 370 3.91 23.60 7.75
CA ARG A 370 4.78 24.13 6.69
C ARG A 370 4.10 25.19 5.81
N SER A 371 2.77 25.17 5.70
CA SER A 371 2.04 26.16 4.88
C SER A 371 0.70 26.57 5.48
N GLU A 372 0.36 27.86 5.37
CA GLU A 372 -0.96 28.35 5.80
C GLU A 372 -2.11 27.74 4.97
N LYS A 373 -1.86 27.39 3.72
CA LYS A 373 -2.87 26.75 2.86
C LYS A 373 -3.22 25.37 3.41
N SER A 374 -2.20 24.55 3.70
CA SER A 374 -2.37 23.24 4.32
C SER A 374 -3.01 23.35 5.71
N ASN A 375 -2.62 24.35 6.50
CA ASN A 375 -3.23 24.66 7.79
C ASN A 375 -4.75 24.90 7.69
N ARG A 376 -5.17 25.70 6.70
CA ARG A 376 -6.60 25.94 6.43
C ARG A 376 -7.33 24.67 5.97
N ILE A 377 -6.68 23.83 5.15
CA ILE A 377 -7.26 22.55 4.69
C ILE A 377 -7.54 21.64 5.89
N VAL A 378 -6.56 21.40 6.75
CA VAL A 378 -6.73 20.56 7.94
C VAL A 378 -7.81 21.10 8.86
N ARG A 379 -7.85 22.42 9.09
CA ARG A 379 -8.93 23.03 9.88
C ARG A 379 -10.30 22.82 9.26
N SER A 380 -10.42 22.93 7.94
CA SER A 380 -11.69 22.65 7.24
C SER A 380 -12.09 21.19 7.36
N LEU A 381 -11.14 20.25 7.29
CA LEU A 381 -11.40 18.82 7.50
C LEU A 381 -11.94 18.56 8.91
N VAL A 382 -11.31 19.13 9.93
CA VAL A 382 -11.78 19.00 11.32
C VAL A 382 -13.20 19.54 11.49
N ASN A 383 -13.48 20.73 10.96
CA ASN A 383 -14.82 21.31 11.03
C ASN A 383 -15.86 20.45 10.29
N LEU A 384 -15.51 19.94 9.11
CA LEU A 384 -16.40 19.07 8.33
C LEU A 384 -16.73 17.78 9.08
N SER A 385 -15.73 17.16 9.73
CA SER A 385 -15.97 15.97 10.57
C SER A 385 -16.99 16.27 11.66
N HIS A 386 -16.86 17.41 12.35
CA HIS A 386 -17.81 17.82 13.37
C HIS A 386 -19.21 18.10 12.80
N ASP A 387 -19.32 18.73 11.63
CA ASP A 387 -20.59 18.99 10.96
C ASP A 387 -21.32 17.68 10.58
N LEU A 388 -20.55 16.60 10.34
CA LEU A 388 -21.06 15.25 10.09
C LEU A 388 -21.25 14.42 11.38
N GLY A 389 -20.95 14.98 12.55
CA GLY A 389 -21.09 14.31 13.84
C GLY A 389 -20.02 13.26 14.13
N MET A 390 -18.83 13.39 13.53
CA MET A 390 -17.68 12.51 13.75
C MET A 390 -16.60 13.17 14.60
N ASP A 391 -15.99 12.38 15.48
CA ASP A 391 -14.77 12.77 16.20
C ASP A 391 -13.56 12.69 15.25
N VAL A 392 -12.47 13.38 15.59
CA VAL A 392 -11.24 13.42 14.79
C VAL A 392 -10.06 12.78 15.52
N VAL A 393 -9.34 11.92 14.81
CA VAL A 393 -8.00 11.44 15.21
C VAL A 393 -6.97 12.00 14.23
N ALA A 394 -5.99 12.74 14.72
CA ALA A 394 -4.87 13.20 13.90
C ALA A 394 -3.70 12.22 13.95
N GLU A 395 -3.23 11.78 12.78
CA GLU A 395 -2.17 10.78 12.67
C GLU A 395 -0.80 11.36 12.38
N GLY A 396 0.24 10.62 12.77
CA GLY A 396 1.62 10.99 12.50
C GLY A 396 2.03 12.32 13.12
N ILE A 397 1.51 12.65 14.31
CA ILE A 397 2.00 13.79 15.09
C ILE A 397 3.43 13.48 15.56
N GLU A 398 4.40 14.21 15.04
CA GLU A 398 5.82 14.04 15.35
C GLU A 398 6.38 15.20 16.20
N THR A 399 5.68 16.33 16.24
CA THR A 399 6.12 17.54 16.97
C THR A 399 5.05 18.10 17.90
N GLU A 400 5.48 18.78 18.97
CA GLU A 400 4.59 19.53 19.87
C GLU A 400 3.72 20.53 19.11
N ARG A 401 4.31 21.25 18.15
CA ARG A 401 3.62 22.23 17.31
C ARG A 401 2.46 21.62 16.53
N GLU A 402 2.62 20.41 15.99
CA GLU A 402 1.53 19.72 15.29
C GLU A 402 0.41 19.37 16.26
N GLY A 403 0.74 18.85 17.45
CA GLY A 403 -0.22 18.56 18.50
C GLY A 403 -0.99 19.80 18.99
N GLU A 404 -0.30 20.94 19.15
CA GLU A 404 -0.92 22.22 19.52
C GLU A 404 -1.87 22.72 18.43
N LEU A 405 -1.49 22.62 17.15
CA LEU A 405 -2.36 23.02 16.04
C LEU A 405 -3.64 22.18 15.99
N MET A 406 -3.54 20.86 16.13
CA MET A 406 -4.71 19.97 16.16
C MET A 406 -5.62 20.27 17.35
N ARG A 407 -5.04 20.50 18.54
CA ARG A 407 -5.77 20.93 19.72
C ARG A 407 -6.49 22.27 19.49
N ASN A 408 -5.84 23.22 18.83
CA ASN A 408 -6.44 24.52 18.49
C ASN A 408 -7.58 24.40 17.46
N PHE A 409 -7.51 23.41 16.58
CA PHE A 409 -8.60 23.07 15.66
C PHE A 409 -9.73 22.29 16.35
N LYS A 410 -9.54 21.95 17.63
CA LYS A 410 -10.46 21.16 18.46
C LYS A 410 -10.61 19.72 18.02
N ALA A 411 -9.58 19.14 17.39
CA ALA A 411 -9.55 17.69 17.23
C ALA A 411 -9.50 17.02 18.61
N GLU A 412 -10.28 15.96 18.79
CA GLU A 412 -10.42 15.24 20.05
C GLU A 412 -9.15 14.45 20.35
N MET A 413 -8.64 13.72 19.36
CA MET A 413 -7.63 12.68 19.55
C MET A 413 -6.43 12.85 18.62
N GLY A 414 -5.29 12.29 19.04
CA GLY A 414 -4.08 12.25 18.24
C GLY A 414 -3.27 10.97 18.46
N GLN A 415 -2.54 10.56 17.42
CA GLN A 415 -1.56 9.49 17.47
C GLN A 415 -0.30 9.86 16.69
N GLY A 416 0.86 9.40 17.15
CA GLY A 416 2.12 9.69 16.51
C GLY A 416 3.32 9.56 17.45
N PHE A 417 4.51 9.63 16.87
CA PHE A 417 5.77 9.39 17.60
C PHE A 417 6.09 10.45 18.65
N TYR A 418 5.47 11.63 18.57
CA TYR A 418 5.52 12.62 19.63
C TYR A 418 4.98 12.08 20.97
N PHE A 419 3.94 11.24 20.90
CA PHE A 419 3.35 10.61 22.08
C PHE A 419 3.96 9.25 22.35
N SER A 420 3.92 8.36 21.35
CA SER A 420 4.46 7.01 21.48
C SER A 420 4.51 6.31 20.12
N ARG A 421 5.52 5.45 19.97
CA ARG A 421 5.59 4.47 18.87
C ARG A 421 4.65 3.29 19.18
N PRO A 422 4.34 2.43 18.20
CA PRO A 422 3.72 1.14 18.48
C PRO A 422 4.57 0.34 19.47
N ILE A 423 3.98 -0.10 20.58
CA ILE A 423 4.65 -0.80 21.69
C ILE A 423 3.99 -2.13 21.99
N SER A 424 4.69 -3.03 22.67
CA SER A 424 4.12 -4.33 23.04
C SER A 424 2.98 -4.18 24.05
N GLU A 425 2.11 -5.19 24.18
CA GLU A 425 1.05 -5.23 25.21
C GLU A 425 1.60 -4.91 26.61
N THR A 426 2.74 -5.50 26.96
CA THR A 426 3.35 -5.35 28.27
C THR A 426 3.78 -3.91 28.53
N GLU A 427 4.33 -3.25 27.51
CA GLU A 427 4.74 -1.85 27.58
C GLU A 427 3.53 -0.91 27.58
N PHE A 428 2.49 -1.22 26.80
CA PHE A 428 1.25 -0.46 26.79
C PHE A 428 0.60 -0.44 28.16
N VAL A 429 0.44 -1.61 28.80
CA VAL A 429 -0.10 -1.71 30.17
C VAL A 429 0.78 -0.96 31.19
N LYS A 430 2.10 -0.92 31.01
CA LYS A 430 2.98 -0.10 31.85
C LYS A 430 2.73 1.39 31.64
N LEU A 431 2.57 1.83 30.40
CA LEU A 431 2.26 3.21 30.04
C LEU A 431 0.95 3.68 30.70
N LEU A 432 -0.09 2.84 30.73
CA LEU A 432 -1.38 3.17 31.35
C LEU A 432 -1.31 3.45 32.86
N ARG A 433 -0.25 3.02 33.55
CA ARG A 433 -0.04 3.32 34.98
C ARG A 433 0.36 4.78 35.21
N GLN A 434 0.79 5.48 34.18
CA GLN A 434 1.13 6.89 34.24
C GLN A 434 -0.15 7.74 34.07
N PRO A 435 -0.35 8.80 34.87
CA PRO A 435 -1.56 9.61 34.81
C PRO A 435 -1.69 10.46 33.53
N LYS A 436 -0.58 10.67 32.80
CA LYS A 436 -0.44 11.35 31.50
C LYS A 436 0.76 10.75 30.77
N ILE A 437 0.76 10.78 29.43
CA ILE A 437 1.95 10.43 28.64
C ILE A 437 3.05 11.48 28.89
N GLU A 438 4.26 11.02 29.19
CA GLU A 438 5.47 11.84 29.11
C GLU A 438 5.80 12.09 27.63
N LEU A 439 5.74 13.34 27.20
CA LEU A 439 5.93 13.74 25.81
C LEU A 439 7.41 13.64 25.44
N ALA A 440 7.70 13.17 24.22
CA ALA A 440 9.06 13.21 23.70
C ALA A 440 9.48 14.68 23.51
N GLY A 441 10.50 15.12 24.27
CA GLY A 441 11.06 16.47 24.23
C GLY A 441 12.11 16.67 23.15
#